data_AF-X1PPK9-F1
#
_entry.id   AF-X1PPK9-F1
#
_cell.length_a   1.000
_cell.length_b   1.000
_cell.length_c   1.000
_cell.angle_alpha   90.00
_cell.angle_beta   90.00
_cell.angle_gamma   90.00
#
_symmetry.space_group_name_H-M   'P 1'
#
loop_
_entity.id
_entity.type
_entity.pdbx_description
1 polymer ?
#
loop_
_entity_poly.entity_id
_entity_poly.type
_entity_poly.pdbx_seq_one_letter_code
_entity_poly.pdbx_strand_id
1 'polypeptide(L)'
;VIGTRSYFRDITERQQAEEAFAMERERLSTTPRGIGDGVIATDIDQPAVLINQAAETLTGRSQEEALQAEFAERKRVGEELSNLIEIIQFTERVSAKIHGLQDAAEIYMTVKEEFAQSIQYAASILLLTDDDSSLRIAEASLSSAKVEAGEKATGLRMKGYNIDLKKSGIYRQVVREGKTIQVNVRDIIGELFPRPLAHLISKTMGYEKKSSILTPLKRHGKIVG
;
A
#
# COMPACT_ATOMS: atom_id res chain seq x y z
N VAL A 1 7.12 -22.88 76.83
CA VAL A 1 5.88 -23.19 76.08
C VAL A 1 6.04 -22.59 74.69
N ILE A 2 6.22 -23.41 73.65
CA ILE A 2 6.30 -22.96 72.26
C ILE A 2 4.88 -23.07 71.68
N GLY A 3 4.24 -21.95 71.41
CA GLY A 3 2.93 -21.91 70.77
C GLY A 3 3.10 -21.78 69.25
N THR A 4 2.69 -22.78 68.49
CA THR A 4 2.49 -22.63 67.05
C THR A 4 1.11 -22.01 66.82
N ARG A 5 1.04 -20.95 66.00
CA ARG A 5 -0.22 -20.31 65.59
C ARG A 5 -0.38 -20.55 64.10
N SER A 6 -1.21 -21.54 63.74
CA SER A 6 -1.55 -21.80 62.34
C SER A 6 -2.76 -20.96 61.95
N TYR A 7 -2.63 -20.18 60.87
CA TYR A 7 -3.74 -19.50 60.23
C TYR A 7 -4.23 -20.36 59.06
N PHE A 8 -5.47 -20.83 59.13
CA PHE A 8 -6.14 -21.45 58.00
C PHE A 8 -6.77 -20.31 57.19
N ARG A 9 -6.19 -20.00 56.03
CA ARG A 9 -6.85 -19.15 55.04
C ARG A 9 -7.75 -20.06 54.21
N ASP A 10 -9.05 -19.84 54.32
CA ASP A 10 -10.03 -20.47 53.46
C ASP A 10 -9.72 -20.07 52.00
N ILE A 11 -9.36 -21.04 51.17
CA ILE A 11 -9.06 -20.88 49.73
C ILE A 11 -10.15 -21.52 48.87
N THR A 12 -11.24 -21.99 49.48
CA THR A 12 -12.27 -22.77 48.80
C THR A 12 -12.94 -21.96 47.69
N GLU A 13 -13.23 -20.67 47.92
CA GLU A 13 -13.82 -19.80 46.89
C GLU A 13 -12.88 -19.57 45.69
N ARG A 14 -11.58 -19.43 45.94
CA ARG A 14 -10.59 -19.25 44.86
C ARG A 14 -10.42 -20.52 44.04
N GLN A 15 -10.37 -21.65 44.71
CA GLN A 15 -10.20 -22.96 44.08
C GLN A 15 -11.44 -23.33 43.24
N GLN A 16 -12.64 -23.02 43.74
CA GLN A 16 -13.90 -23.17 42.99
C GLN A 16 -14.00 -22.20 41.81
N ALA A 17 -13.51 -20.97 41.94
CA ALA A 17 -13.47 -20.02 40.83
C ALA A 17 -12.46 -20.46 39.76
N GLU A 18 -11.28 -20.94 40.14
CA GLU A 18 -10.27 -21.48 39.21
C GLU A 18 -10.76 -22.77 38.55
N GLU A 19 -11.45 -23.67 39.27
CA GLU A 19 -12.07 -24.88 38.73
C GLU A 19 -13.26 -24.57 37.83
N ALA A 20 -14.11 -23.60 38.18
CA ALA A 20 -15.21 -23.15 37.32
C ALA A 20 -14.70 -22.47 36.05
N PHE A 21 -13.61 -21.71 36.15
CA PHE A 21 -12.94 -21.09 34.99
C PHE A 21 -12.24 -22.14 34.12
N ALA A 22 -11.64 -23.16 34.72
CA ALA A 22 -11.05 -24.31 34.03
C ALA A 22 -12.12 -25.18 33.38
N MET A 23 -13.24 -25.45 34.05
CA MET A 23 -14.39 -26.18 33.51
C MET A 23 -15.08 -25.40 32.40
N GLU A 24 -15.25 -24.08 32.50
CA GLU A 24 -15.82 -23.29 31.41
C GLU A 24 -14.85 -23.25 30.21
N ARG A 25 -13.54 -23.16 30.42
CA ARG A 25 -12.52 -23.33 29.37
C ARG A 25 -12.53 -24.74 28.75
N GLU A 26 -12.70 -25.77 29.56
CA GLU A 26 -12.78 -27.16 29.11
C GLU A 26 -14.09 -27.39 28.35
N ARG A 27 -15.22 -26.81 28.78
CA ARG A 27 -16.53 -26.88 28.10
C ARG A 27 -16.54 -26.12 26.79
N LEU A 28 -15.90 -24.94 26.74
CA LEU A 28 -15.70 -24.17 25.50
C LEU A 28 -14.75 -24.90 24.52
N SER A 29 -13.82 -25.72 25.00
CA SER A 29 -12.89 -26.49 24.14
C SER A 29 -13.39 -27.89 23.75
N THR A 30 -14.30 -28.50 24.51
CA THR A 30 -14.75 -29.89 24.30
C THR A 30 -16.09 -30.04 23.55
N THR A 31 -16.91 -28.99 23.49
CA THR A 31 -18.28 -29.13 22.94
C THR A 31 -18.43 -29.11 21.40
N PRO A 32 -17.49 -28.66 20.54
CA PRO A 32 -17.73 -28.72 19.10
C PRO A 32 -17.46 -30.10 18.50
N ARG A 33 -16.74 -31.03 19.16
CA ARG A 33 -16.41 -32.36 18.59
C ARG A 33 -17.57 -33.36 18.51
N GLY A 34 -18.67 -33.14 19.21
CA GLY A 34 -19.79 -34.09 19.31
C GLY A 34 -21.07 -33.69 18.55
N ILE A 35 -21.12 -32.51 17.93
CA ILE A 35 -22.30 -32.01 17.22
C ILE A 35 -22.17 -32.44 15.74
N GLY A 36 -23.20 -33.08 15.19
CA GLY A 36 -23.26 -33.45 13.76
C GLY A 36 -23.34 -32.24 12.81
N ASP A 37 -23.59 -31.05 13.36
CA ASP A 37 -23.54 -29.78 12.66
C ASP A 37 -22.12 -29.22 12.66
N GLY A 38 -21.73 -28.60 11.54
CA GLY A 38 -20.45 -27.93 11.43
C GLY A 38 -20.38 -26.73 12.39
N VAL A 39 -19.39 -26.72 13.27
CA VAL A 39 -19.09 -25.59 14.18
C VAL A 39 -17.78 -24.93 13.77
N ILE A 40 -17.84 -23.62 13.54
CA ILE A 40 -16.69 -22.74 13.36
C ILE A 40 -16.78 -21.67 14.44
N ALA A 41 -15.79 -21.61 15.33
CA ALA A 41 -15.65 -20.54 16.31
C ALA A 41 -14.43 -19.68 15.94
N THR A 42 -14.55 -18.36 16.07
CA THR A 42 -13.45 -17.42 15.81
C THR A 42 -13.30 -16.50 17.01
N ASP A 43 -12.09 -16.34 17.54
CA ASP A 43 -11.81 -15.36 18.59
C ASP A 43 -11.55 -13.97 17.96
N ILE A 44 -12.17 -12.93 18.52
CA ILE A 44 -11.96 -11.54 18.06
C ILE A 44 -10.53 -11.06 18.36
N ASP A 45 -9.95 -11.53 19.46
CA ASP A 45 -8.67 -11.06 20.01
C ASP A 45 -7.51 -12.03 19.73
N GLN A 46 -7.78 -13.29 19.36
CA GLN A 46 -6.77 -14.30 19.07
C GLN A 46 -6.94 -14.88 17.66
N PRO A 47 -5.85 -15.32 17.01
CA PRO A 47 -5.91 -15.94 15.68
C PRO A 47 -6.37 -17.41 15.74
N ALA A 48 -7.38 -17.69 16.56
CA ALA A 48 -7.88 -19.02 16.81
C ALA A 48 -9.24 -19.18 16.13
N VAL A 49 -9.24 -19.69 14.89
CA VAL A 49 -10.38 -20.43 14.35
C VAL A 49 -10.36 -21.82 14.95
N LEU A 50 -11.48 -22.27 15.50
CA LEU A 50 -11.69 -23.65 15.90
C LEU A 50 -12.80 -24.25 15.03
N ILE A 51 -12.45 -25.31 14.29
CA ILE A 51 -13.36 -26.02 13.39
C ILE A 51 -13.49 -27.47 13.87
N ASN A 52 -14.72 -28.00 13.93
CA ASN A 52 -14.95 -29.41 14.22
C ASN A 52 -14.90 -30.28 12.95
N GLN A 53 -14.81 -31.59 13.13
CA GLN A 53 -14.71 -32.54 12.01
C GLN A 53 -15.92 -32.51 11.06
N ALA A 54 -17.12 -32.22 11.59
CA ALA A 54 -18.32 -32.03 10.77
C ALA A 54 -18.19 -30.79 9.87
N ALA A 55 -17.68 -29.67 10.39
CA ALA A 55 -17.41 -28.47 9.61
C ALA A 55 -16.27 -28.69 8.61
N GLU A 56 -15.20 -29.41 8.96
CA GLU A 56 -14.14 -29.73 8.01
C GLU A 56 -14.68 -30.49 6.79
N THR A 57 -15.59 -31.44 7.05
CA THR A 57 -16.27 -32.23 6.01
C THR A 57 -17.20 -31.37 5.15
N LEU A 58 -17.92 -30.42 5.77
CA LEU A 58 -18.85 -29.52 5.09
C LEU A 58 -18.15 -28.43 4.28
N THR A 59 -17.05 -27.87 4.79
CA THR A 59 -16.30 -26.79 4.13
C THR A 59 -15.20 -27.31 3.21
N GLY A 60 -14.84 -28.59 3.32
CA GLY A 60 -13.70 -29.19 2.62
C GLY A 60 -12.36 -28.56 3.02
N ARG A 61 -12.28 -27.96 4.21
CA ARG A 61 -11.08 -27.30 4.73
C ARG A 61 -10.76 -27.87 6.09
N SER A 62 -9.52 -28.28 6.28
CA SER A 62 -9.01 -28.71 7.59
C SER A 62 -8.85 -27.52 8.55
N GLN A 63 -8.78 -27.83 9.84
CA GLN A 63 -8.42 -26.89 10.91
C GLN A 63 -7.14 -26.11 10.63
N GLU A 64 -6.12 -26.75 10.06
CA GLU A 64 -4.85 -26.12 9.74
C GLU A 64 -5.01 -25.12 8.59
N GLU A 65 -5.74 -25.49 7.53
CA GLU A 65 -6.03 -24.59 6.40
C GLU A 65 -6.89 -23.40 6.82
N ALA A 66 -7.86 -23.61 7.72
CA ALA A 66 -8.70 -22.55 8.26
C ALA A 66 -7.88 -21.52 9.07
N LEU A 67 -6.96 -22.00 9.91
CA LEU A 67 -6.03 -21.13 10.64
C LEU A 67 -5.12 -20.36 9.69
N GLN A 68 -4.49 -21.03 8.71
CA GLN A 68 -3.60 -20.37 7.75
C GLN A 68 -4.32 -19.29 6.93
N ALA A 69 -5.57 -19.55 6.52
CA ALA A 69 -6.39 -18.56 5.82
C ALA A 69 -6.70 -17.35 6.69
N GLU A 70 -7.03 -17.54 7.97
CA GLU A 70 -7.28 -16.44 8.90
C GLU A 70 -6.01 -15.62 9.17
N PHE A 71 -4.87 -16.28 9.39
CA PHE A 71 -3.58 -15.60 9.56
C PHE A 71 -3.20 -14.78 8.32
N ALA A 72 -3.35 -15.36 7.12
CA ALA A 72 -3.07 -14.66 5.86
C ALA A 72 -3.98 -13.44 5.69
N GLU A 73 -5.27 -13.58 6.00
CA GLU A 73 -6.25 -12.50 5.91
C GLU A 73 -5.96 -11.39 6.93
N ARG A 74 -5.70 -11.72 8.20
CA ARG A 74 -5.31 -10.73 9.22
C ARG A 74 -4.03 -10.01 8.83
N LYS A 75 -3.04 -10.72 8.29
CA LYS A 75 -1.80 -10.11 7.80
C LYS A 75 -2.09 -9.16 6.64
N ARG A 76 -2.91 -9.57 5.67
CA ARG A 76 -3.34 -8.73 4.54
C ARG A 76 -4.02 -7.45 5.04
N VAL A 77 -4.98 -7.57 5.95
CA VAL A 77 -5.69 -6.41 6.55
C VAL A 77 -4.74 -5.51 7.32
N GLY A 78 -3.80 -6.08 8.08
CA GLY A 78 -2.78 -5.31 8.80
C GLY A 78 -1.83 -4.55 7.87
N GLU A 79 -1.40 -5.18 6.77
CA GLU A 79 -0.59 -4.53 5.72
C GLU A 79 -1.39 -3.41 5.02
N GLU A 80 -2.66 -3.64 4.70
CA GLU A 80 -3.55 -2.64 4.10
C GLU A 80 -3.76 -1.43 5.02
N LEU A 81 -4.02 -1.66 6.30
CA LEU A 81 -4.16 -0.59 7.28
C LEU A 81 -2.85 0.20 7.45
N SER A 82 -1.71 -0.50 7.47
CA SER A 82 -0.39 0.15 7.55
C SER A 82 -0.13 1.03 6.33
N ASN A 83 -0.47 0.55 5.13
CA ASN A 83 -0.37 1.34 3.90
C ASN A 83 -1.28 2.57 3.92
N LEU A 84 -2.49 2.46 4.49
CA LEU A 84 -3.40 3.60 4.65
C LEU A 84 -2.85 4.65 5.61
N ILE A 85 -2.27 4.23 6.73
CA ILE A 85 -1.64 5.15 7.68
C ILE A 85 -0.43 5.84 7.02
N GLU A 86 0.37 5.10 6.26
CA GLU A 86 1.54 5.64 5.56
C GLU A 86 1.14 6.75 4.56
N ILE A 87 0.10 6.53 3.74
CA ILE A 87 -0.33 7.57 2.79
C ILE A 87 -0.92 8.80 3.49
N ILE A 88 -1.65 8.62 4.58
CA ILE A 88 -2.20 9.74 5.36
C ILE A 88 -1.05 10.60 5.90
N GLN A 89 -0.10 9.98 6.60
CA GLN A 89 1.05 10.70 7.17
C GLN A 89 1.92 11.33 6.09
N PHE A 90 2.11 10.65 4.96
CA PHE A 90 2.85 11.17 3.83
C PHE A 90 2.18 12.43 3.27
N THR A 91 0.88 12.37 3.02
CA THR A 91 0.13 13.51 2.45
C THR A 91 0.05 14.69 3.42
N GLU A 92 -0.11 14.44 4.73
CA GLU A 92 -0.05 15.47 5.77
C GLU A 92 1.31 16.18 5.78
N ARG A 93 2.41 15.42 5.75
CA ARG A 93 3.77 15.98 5.75
C ARG A 93 4.05 16.84 4.53
N VAL A 94 3.67 16.34 3.34
CA VAL A 94 3.80 17.12 2.09
C VAL A 94 2.95 18.39 2.18
N SER A 95 1.70 18.28 2.61
CA SER A 95 0.78 19.41 2.74
C SER A 95 1.30 20.49 3.68
N ALA A 96 1.83 20.11 4.84
CA ALA A 96 2.39 21.03 5.82
C ALA A 96 3.60 21.81 5.27
N LYS A 97 4.46 21.15 4.48
CA LYS A 97 5.66 21.80 3.91
C LYS A 97 5.35 22.73 2.74
N ILE A 98 4.37 22.40 1.91
CA ILE A 98 3.97 23.27 0.79
C ILE A 98 3.04 24.41 1.23
N HIS A 99 2.45 24.32 2.43
CA HIS A 99 1.53 25.32 2.92
C HIS A 99 2.19 26.70 3.05
N GLY A 100 1.53 27.73 2.52
CA GLY A 100 2.02 29.11 2.57
C GLY A 100 3.06 29.47 1.51
N LEU A 101 3.61 28.49 0.78
CA LEU A 101 4.48 28.77 -0.36
C LEU A 101 3.69 29.43 -1.50
N GLN A 102 4.26 30.50 -2.08
CA GLN A 102 3.65 31.25 -3.18
C GLN A 102 4.34 31.01 -4.53
N ASP A 103 5.63 30.63 -4.51
CA ASP A 103 6.35 30.29 -5.73
C ASP A 103 6.05 28.84 -6.13
N ALA A 104 5.52 28.67 -7.35
CA ALA A 104 5.25 27.36 -7.92
C ALA A 104 6.52 26.50 -8.04
N ALA A 105 7.67 27.11 -8.36
CA ALA A 105 8.93 26.37 -8.46
C ALA A 105 9.36 25.79 -7.11
N GLU A 106 9.19 26.56 -6.03
CA GLU A 106 9.48 26.12 -4.66
C GLU A 106 8.52 25.00 -4.21
N ILE A 107 7.24 25.11 -4.57
CA ILE A 107 6.24 24.05 -4.32
C ILE A 107 6.66 22.76 -5.03
N TYR A 108 6.99 22.83 -6.32
CA TYR A 108 7.35 21.65 -7.10
C TYR A 108 8.62 20.99 -6.58
N MET A 109 9.63 21.79 -6.20
CA MET A 109 10.86 21.30 -5.59
C MET A 109 10.57 20.57 -4.28
N THR A 110 9.76 21.18 -3.40
CA THR A 110 9.37 20.59 -2.11
C THR A 110 8.65 19.25 -2.29
N VAL A 111 7.68 19.19 -3.21
CA VAL A 111 6.99 17.93 -3.55
C VAL A 111 8.01 16.89 -4.02
N LYS A 112 8.89 17.24 -4.95
CA LYS A 112 9.91 16.32 -5.45
C LYS A 112 10.84 15.79 -4.35
N GLU A 113 11.24 16.62 -3.40
CA GLU A 113 12.10 16.22 -2.29
C GLU A 113 11.40 15.24 -1.34
N GLU A 114 10.13 15.49 -1.01
CA GLU A 114 9.34 14.58 -0.18
C GLU A 114 9.14 13.20 -0.82
N PHE A 115 8.85 13.18 -2.13
CA PHE A 115 8.73 11.93 -2.87
C PHE A 115 10.09 11.23 -3.06
N ALA A 116 11.20 11.96 -3.13
CA ALA A 116 12.53 11.36 -3.27
C ALA A 116 12.97 10.62 -2.00
N GLN A 117 12.43 11.00 -0.84
CA GLN A 117 12.64 10.34 0.44
C GLN A 117 11.68 9.16 0.66
N SER A 118 10.64 9.01 -0.16
CA SER A 118 9.69 7.90 -0.05
C SER A 118 10.28 6.63 -0.67
N ILE A 119 10.13 5.51 0.04
CA ILE A 119 10.45 4.18 -0.49
C ILE A 119 9.30 3.67 -1.36
N GLN A 120 8.07 4.04 -1.03
CA GLN A 120 6.85 3.50 -1.63
C GLN A 120 6.41 4.28 -2.87
N TYR A 121 6.62 5.59 -2.88
CA TYR A 121 6.09 6.48 -3.90
C TYR A 121 7.19 7.19 -4.70
N ALA A 122 6.92 7.39 -5.98
CA ALA A 122 7.69 8.26 -6.84
C ALA A 122 6.73 9.17 -7.60
N ALA A 123 7.13 10.42 -7.83
CA ALA A 123 6.34 11.39 -8.57
C ALA A 123 7.20 12.14 -9.57
N SER A 124 6.55 12.53 -10.67
CA SER A 124 7.08 13.49 -11.62
C SER A 124 6.03 14.56 -11.86
N ILE A 125 6.48 15.81 -11.89
CA ILE A 125 5.67 16.97 -12.23
C ILE A 125 6.01 17.34 -13.66
N LEU A 126 5.00 17.29 -14.53
CA LEU A 126 5.10 17.72 -15.91
C LEU A 126 4.36 19.05 -16.07
N LEU A 127 4.87 19.91 -16.93
CA LEU A 127 4.25 21.21 -17.22
C LEU A 127 4.12 21.40 -18.72
N LEU A 128 3.02 22.02 -19.14
CA LEU A 128 2.84 22.48 -20.50
C LEU A 128 3.93 23.48 -20.89
N THR A 129 4.41 23.38 -22.12
CA THR A 129 5.21 24.42 -22.76
C THR A 129 4.33 25.63 -23.11
N ASP A 130 4.93 26.79 -23.34
CA ASP A 130 4.19 28.05 -23.56
C ASP A 130 3.27 28.02 -24.80
N ASP A 131 3.58 27.15 -25.77
CA ASP A 131 2.79 26.90 -26.98
C ASP A 131 1.72 25.80 -26.79
N ASP A 132 1.57 25.30 -25.56
CA ASP A 132 0.75 24.17 -25.15
C ASP A 132 0.97 22.89 -25.99
N SER A 133 2.04 22.76 -26.78
CA SER A 133 2.20 21.65 -27.73
C SER A 133 2.79 20.39 -27.09
N SER A 134 3.53 20.57 -25.99
CA SER A 134 4.28 19.50 -25.35
C SER A 134 4.30 19.65 -23.82
N LEU A 135 4.67 18.56 -23.15
CA LEU A 135 4.93 18.56 -21.71
C LEU A 135 6.45 18.50 -21.47
N ARG A 136 6.97 19.39 -20.64
CA ARG A 136 8.33 19.30 -20.10
C ARG A 136 8.29 18.66 -18.72
N ILE A 137 9.30 17.86 -18.41
CA ILE A 137 9.50 17.35 -17.05
C ILE A 137 10.05 18.51 -16.20
N ALA A 138 9.22 19.03 -15.29
CA ALA A 138 9.61 20.10 -14.38
C ALA A 138 10.41 19.56 -13.20
N GLU A 139 9.87 18.53 -12.55
CA GLU A 139 10.52 17.85 -11.43
C GLU A 139 10.26 16.35 -11.51
N ALA A 140 11.20 15.56 -10.99
CA ALA A 140 11.03 14.11 -10.85
C ALA A 140 11.78 13.62 -9.60
N SER A 141 11.12 12.80 -8.80
CA SER A 141 11.67 12.25 -7.56
C SER A 141 12.55 11.00 -7.78
N LEU A 142 12.89 10.72 -9.04
CA LEU A 142 13.73 9.58 -9.42
C LEU A 142 15.13 9.74 -8.84
N SER A 143 15.69 8.65 -8.31
CA SER A 143 17.07 8.66 -7.83
C SER A 143 18.07 8.89 -8.96
N SER A 144 19.17 9.57 -8.69
CA SER A 144 20.22 9.83 -9.68
C SER A 144 20.73 8.54 -10.33
N ALA A 145 20.84 7.46 -9.57
CA ALA A 145 21.23 6.14 -10.09
C ALA A 145 20.27 5.62 -11.16
N LYS A 146 18.95 5.81 -10.99
CA LYS A 146 17.96 5.41 -12.00
C LYS A 146 18.06 6.32 -13.23
N VAL A 147 18.13 7.63 -13.04
CA VAL A 147 18.28 8.57 -14.15
C VAL A 147 19.53 8.22 -14.97
N GLU A 148 20.69 8.09 -14.33
CA GLU A 148 21.94 7.71 -14.99
C GLU A 148 21.88 6.38 -15.72
N ALA A 149 21.26 5.36 -15.12
CA ALA A 149 21.10 4.06 -15.77
C ALA A 149 20.27 4.17 -17.06
N GLY A 150 19.19 4.96 -17.02
CA GLY A 150 18.34 5.23 -18.18
C GLY A 150 19.07 6.02 -19.26
N GLU A 151 19.78 7.08 -18.88
CA GLU A 151 20.54 7.92 -19.81
C GLU A 151 21.69 7.12 -20.47
N LYS A 152 22.41 6.30 -19.71
CA LYS A 152 23.48 5.42 -20.24
C LYS A 152 22.93 4.35 -21.18
N ALA A 153 21.78 3.76 -20.87
CA ALA A 153 21.18 2.71 -21.69
C ALA A 153 20.62 3.23 -23.02
N THR A 154 20.16 4.49 -23.05
CA THR A 154 19.44 5.05 -24.20
C THR A 154 20.22 6.10 -24.99
N GLY A 155 21.24 6.72 -24.37
CA GLY A 155 21.90 7.91 -24.89
C GLY A 155 21.06 9.19 -24.79
N LEU A 156 19.85 9.13 -24.20
CA LEU A 156 18.95 10.27 -24.07
C LEU A 156 19.16 10.96 -22.73
N ARG A 157 19.14 12.30 -22.72
CA ARG A 157 19.08 13.08 -21.48
C ARG A 157 17.62 13.23 -21.05
N MET A 158 17.36 13.00 -19.76
CA MET A 158 16.02 13.23 -19.20
C MET A 158 15.75 14.73 -19.07
N LYS A 159 16.76 15.51 -18.68
CA LYS A 159 16.66 16.96 -18.57
C LYS A 159 16.53 17.58 -19.97
N GLY A 160 15.47 18.38 -20.17
CA GLY A 160 15.17 19.04 -21.44
C GLY A 160 14.44 18.16 -22.46
N TYR A 161 14.08 16.92 -22.10
CA TYR A 161 13.19 16.11 -22.93
C TYR A 161 11.75 16.61 -22.85
N ASN A 162 11.14 16.85 -24.00
CA ASN A 162 9.74 17.26 -24.12
C ASN A 162 8.90 16.13 -24.71
N ILE A 163 7.75 15.88 -24.09
CA ILE A 163 6.75 14.91 -24.54
C ILE A 163 5.77 15.63 -25.46
N ASP A 164 5.86 15.32 -26.76
CA ASP A 164 4.92 15.84 -27.76
C ASP A 164 3.52 15.25 -27.52
N LEU A 165 2.55 16.12 -27.20
CA LEU A 165 1.17 15.70 -26.93
C LEU A 165 0.49 15.11 -28.16
N LYS A 166 1.00 15.33 -29.37
CA LYS A 166 0.52 14.69 -30.60
C LYS A 166 0.91 13.21 -30.67
N LYS A 167 1.99 12.81 -30.00
CA LYS A 167 2.53 11.43 -30.02
C LYS A 167 2.00 10.54 -28.90
N SER A 168 1.50 11.12 -27.81
CA SER A 168 0.90 10.36 -26.71
C SER A 168 -0.62 10.56 -26.63
N GLY A 169 -1.36 9.46 -26.68
CA GLY A 169 -2.79 9.45 -26.37
C GLY A 169 -3.04 9.56 -24.88
N ILE A 170 -2.17 8.94 -24.06
CA ILE A 170 -2.25 8.92 -22.60
C ILE A 170 -2.18 10.33 -22.01
N TYR A 171 -1.11 11.09 -22.29
CA TYR A 171 -0.95 12.44 -21.73
C TYR A 171 -2.02 13.42 -22.26
N ARG A 172 -2.49 13.21 -23.49
CA ARG A 172 -3.55 14.05 -24.06
C ARG A 172 -4.87 13.90 -23.32
N GLN A 173 -5.26 12.69 -22.93
CA GLN A 173 -6.46 12.47 -22.12
C GLN A 173 -6.37 13.21 -20.78
N VAL A 174 -5.19 13.23 -20.16
CA VAL A 174 -4.99 13.94 -18.89
C VAL A 174 -5.08 15.44 -19.10
N VAL A 175 -4.30 15.99 -20.03
CA VAL A 175 -4.10 17.43 -20.13
C VAL A 175 -5.19 18.15 -20.93
N ARG A 176 -5.79 17.48 -21.93
CA ARG A 176 -6.86 18.06 -22.77
C ARG A 176 -8.25 17.73 -22.28
N GLU A 177 -8.47 16.51 -21.79
CA GLU A 177 -9.79 16.09 -21.31
C GLU A 177 -9.94 16.26 -19.80
N GLY A 178 -8.85 16.58 -19.09
CA GLY A 178 -8.88 16.79 -17.64
C GLY A 178 -9.11 15.52 -16.83
N LYS A 179 -8.83 14.34 -17.40
CA LYS A 179 -9.08 13.04 -16.77
C LYS A 179 -7.92 12.60 -15.87
N THR A 180 -8.26 12.07 -14.70
CA THR A 180 -7.32 11.27 -13.90
C THR A 180 -7.39 9.83 -14.37
N ILE A 181 -6.26 9.23 -14.72
CA ILE A 181 -6.18 7.87 -15.24
C ILE A 181 -5.10 7.06 -14.53
N GLN A 182 -5.37 5.77 -14.31
CA GLN A 182 -4.37 4.81 -13.87
C GLN A 182 -3.87 4.04 -15.10
N VAL A 183 -2.57 4.01 -15.32
CA VAL A 183 -1.96 3.39 -16.51
C VAL A 183 -0.74 2.57 -16.14
N ASN A 184 -0.40 1.56 -16.95
CA ASN A 184 0.87 0.86 -16.79
C ASN A 184 2.01 1.74 -17.30
N VAL A 185 3.12 1.82 -16.55
CA VAL A 185 4.27 2.65 -16.91
C VAL A 185 4.90 2.20 -18.23
N ARG A 186 4.86 0.90 -18.55
CA ARG A 186 5.33 0.35 -19.83
C ARG A 186 4.56 0.94 -21.02
N ASP A 187 3.26 1.17 -20.86
CA ASP A 187 2.42 1.68 -21.94
C ASP A 187 2.71 3.16 -22.20
N ILE A 188 2.99 3.94 -21.13
CA ILE A 188 3.51 5.31 -21.25
C ILE A 188 4.82 5.30 -22.06
N ILE A 189 5.80 4.48 -21.64
CA ILE A 189 7.11 4.42 -22.31
C ILE A 189 6.94 3.95 -23.78
N GLY A 190 6.01 3.03 -24.04
CA GLY A 190 5.72 2.52 -25.37
C GLY A 190 5.09 3.55 -26.33
N GLU A 191 4.35 4.53 -25.83
CA GLU A 191 3.86 5.65 -26.67
C GLU A 191 4.98 6.66 -26.98
N LEU A 192 5.95 6.81 -26.08
CA LEU A 192 7.01 7.82 -26.21
C LEU A 192 8.22 7.33 -27.03
N PHE A 193 8.48 6.03 -27.03
CA PHE A 193 9.71 5.46 -27.61
C PHE A 193 9.42 4.27 -28.53
N PRO A 194 10.24 4.04 -29.57
CA PRO A 194 10.18 2.82 -30.38
C PRO A 194 10.30 1.56 -29.51
N ARG A 195 9.60 0.48 -29.89
CA ARG A 195 9.49 -0.76 -29.09
C ARG A 195 10.81 -1.29 -28.49
N PRO A 196 11.93 -1.37 -29.23
CA PRO A 196 13.19 -1.87 -28.65
C PRO A 196 13.71 -0.97 -27.52
N LEU A 197 13.62 0.35 -27.72
CA LEU A 197 14.06 1.35 -26.75
C LEU A 197 13.12 1.38 -25.54
N ALA A 198 11.81 1.28 -25.77
CA ALA A 198 10.81 1.24 -24.71
C ALA A 198 11.01 0.02 -23.78
N HIS A 199 11.31 -1.15 -24.36
CA HIS A 199 11.62 -2.35 -23.59
C HIS A 199 12.88 -2.18 -22.75
N LEU A 200 13.96 -1.65 -23.35
CA LEU A 200 15.22 -1.39 -22.66
C LEU A 200 15.03 -0.42 -21.48
N ILE A 201 14.34 0.70 -21.68
CA ILE A 201 14.05 1.67 -20.61
C ILE A 201 13.24 1.02 -19.49
N SER A 202 12.15 0.33 -19.84
CA SER A 202 11.26 -0.30 -18.84
C SER A 202 11.99 -1.31 -17.97
N LYS A 203 12.87 -2.12 -18.58
CA LYS A 203 13.68 -3.12 -17.88
C LYS A 203 14.75 -2.48 -17.00
N THR A 204 15.52 -1.53 -17.54
CA THR A 204 16.59 -0.84 -16.80
C THR A 204 16.04 -0.05 -15.60
N MET A 205 14.82 0.49 -15.73
CA MET A 205 14.17 1.28 -14.68
C MET A 205 13.34 0.43 -13.69
N GLY A 206 13.14 -0.85 -13.96
CA GLY A 206 12.32 -1.74 -13.12
C GLY A 206 10.82 -1.42 -13.17
N TYR A 207 10.33 -0.92 -14.30
CA TYR A 207 8.93 -0.47 -14.48
C TYR A 207 8.02 -1.49 -15.18
N GLU A 208 8.48 -2.71 -15.43
CA GLU A 208 7.74 -3.73 -16.21
C GLU A 208 6.36 -4.09 -15.65
N LYS A 209 6.16 -3.94 -14.33
CA LYS A 209 4.90 -4.25 -13.63
C LYS A 209 4.38 -3.10 -12.77
N LYS A 210 4.85 -1.87 -13.02
CA LYS A 210 4.47 -0.71 -12.23
C LYS A 210 3.34 0.05 -12.91
N SER A 211 2.37 0.49 -12.12
CA SER A 211 1.31 1.39 -12.55
C SER A 211 1.59 2.79 -12.03
N SER A 212 1.11 3.79 -12.75
CA SER A 212 1.16 5.20 -12.39
C SER A 212 -0.25 5.80 -12.42
N ILE A 213 -0.50 6.77 -11.57
CA ILE A 213 -1.67 7.63 -11.64
C ILE A 213 -1.23 8.92 -12.30
N LEU A 214 -1.87 9.29 -13.40
CA LEU A 214 -1.68 10.56 -14.06
C LEU A 214 -2.91 11.42 -13.79
N THR A 215 -2.69 12.60 -13.20
CA THR A 215 -3.75 13.56 -12.87
C THR A 215 -3.39 14.93 -13.44
N PRO A 216 -4.36 15.72 -13.95
CA PRO A 216 -4.07 17.06 -14.45
C PRO A 216 -3.61 17.96 -13.30
N LEU A 217 -2.51 18.68 -13.51
CA LEU A 217 -2.05 19.71 -12.60
C LEU A 217 -2.76 21.02 -12.92
N LYS A 218 -3.52 21.55 -11.96
CA LYS A 218 -4.32 22.76 -12.15
C LYS A 218 -3.76 23.92 -11.32
N ARG A 219 -3.71 25.10 -11.92
CA ARG A 219 -3.40 26.36 -11.25
C ARG A 219 -4.49 27.37 -11.57
N HIS A 220 -5.17 27.88 -10.53
CA HIS A 220 -6.34 28.76 -10.68
C HIS A 220 -7.41 28.21 -11.64
N GLY A 221 -7.70 26.90 -11.55
CA GLY A 221 -8.69 26.22 -12.40
C GLY A 221 -8.23 25.88 -13.82
N LYS A 222 -7.10 26.43 -14.30
CA LYS A 222 -6.52 26.10 -15.61
C LYS A 222 -5.55 24.92 -15.48
N ILE A 223 -5.62 23.95 -16.39
CA ILE A 223 -4.62 22.88 -16.50
C ILE A 223 -3.30 23.49 -16.98
N VAL A 224 -2.23 23.25 -16.22
CA VAL A 224 -0.86 23.73 -16.52
C VAL A 224 0.11 22.58 -16.77
N GLY A 225 -0.33 21.32 -16.64
CA GLY A 225 0.49 20.12 -16.78
C GLY A 225 -0.31 18.85 -16.62
#